data_AF-A0A949YNI7-F1
#
_entry.id   AF-A0A949YNI7-F1
#
_cell.length_a   1.000
_cell.length_b   1.000
_cell.length_c   1.000
_cell.angle_alpha   90.00
_cell.angle_beta   90.00
_cell.angle_gamma   90.00
#
_symmetry.space_group_name_H-M   'P 1'
#
loop_
_entity.id
_entity.type
_entity.pdbx_description
1 polymer ?
#
loop_
_entity_poly.entity_id
_entity_poly.type
_entity_poly.pdbx_seq_one_letter_code
_entity_poly.pdbx_strand_id
1 'polypeptide(L)'
;MSGNLRLIPHSPGVANMKSIDRRSFFKASAVALAGAAVPQVIAARAAVESGPGQWQKAFMLGNVTKGPVLPTFQLLKEAGFAGVELISPSQLDLQEVLAARDKTGLVIHGVSGSKHWQEPLSDPDPKVVERGMAAIQQAFLDCKAYGGTTVLVVPAVVNKKVSYRDAYARSQENIRKLIPFAEQSGVKIAIEEVWNKFLLNPVEFARYIDEFGSPTVGAYFDVGNVVEYGYPEEWIHELGKRILKIHIKEYAKPKRFDYKLGEGE
;
A
#
# COMPACT_ATOMS: atom_id res chain seq x y z
N MET A 1 55.04 45.45 41.04
CA MET A 1 53.93 46.42 41.06
C MET A 1 52.76 45.71 40.38
N SER A 2 51.68 45.25 40.98
CA SER A 2 51.05 45.33 42.30
C SER A 2 50.20 44.04 42.39
N GLY A 3 50.34 43.13 43.34
CA GLY A 3 50.00 43.29 44.75
C GLY A 3 48.49 43.06 44.98
N ASN A 4 48.05 41.82 45.24
CA ASN A 4 47.27 41.51 46.46
C ASN A 4 46.98 40.02 46.68
N LEU A 5 46.84 39.74 47.97
CA LEU A 5 47.07 38.51 48.73
C LEU A 5 45.74 37.89 49.19
N ARG A 6 45.80 36.62 49.67
CA ARG A 6 44.86 35.88 50.60
C ARG A 6 43.80 34.98 49.94
N LEU A 7 43.42 33.79 50.44
CA LEU A 7 43.76 32.93 51.59
C LEU A 7 43.16 31.51 51.33
N ILE A 8 43.80 30.46 51.85
CA ILE A 8 43.37 29.02 51.99
C ILE A 8 42.60 28.92 53.36
N PRO A 9 41.66 27.97 53.71
CA PRO A 9 41.73 26.49 53.56
C PRO A 9 40.42 25.67 53.40
N HIS A 10 40.52 24.43 52.88
CA HIS A 10 40.23 23.15 53.59
C HIS A 10 40.00 21.95 52.64
N SER A 11 40.80 20.89 52.81
CA SER A 11 40.53 19.47 52.46
C SER A 11 39.77 18.79 53.63
N PRO A 12 39.14 17.58 53.56
CA PRO A 12 39.73 16.34 53.02
C PRO A 12 38.81 15.20 52.47
N GLY A 13 39.44 14.24 51.77
CA GLY A 13 39.03 12.81 51.67
C GLY A 13 37.80 12.49 50.80
N VAL A 14 37.62 11.34 50.15
CA VAL A 14 38.19 9.99 50.31
C VAL A 14 38.06 9.23 48.98
N ALA A 15 38.99 8.30 48.81
CA ALA A 15 39.19 7.21 47.84
C ALA A 15 38.01 6.64 47.00
N ASN A 16 38.37 6.33 45.74
CA ASN A 16 38.10 5.12 44.94
C ASN A 16 36.81 4.31 45.17
N MET A 17 36.03 4.12 44.09
CA MET A 17 35.44 2.81 43.82
C MET A 17 35.27 2.57 42.32
N LYS A 18 35.61 1.35 41.92
CA LYS A 18 35.65 0.81 40.55
C LYS A 18 34.26 0.70 39.90
N SER A 19 34.31 0.71 38.58
CA SER A 19 33.26 0.44 37.59
C SER A 19 32.21 -0.60 37.97
N ILE A 20 30.93 -0.31 37.69
CA ILE A 20 29.86 -1.29 37.59
C ILE A 20 29.54 -1.49 36.09
N ASP A 21 29.72 -2.74 35.66
CA ASP A 21 29.50 -3.25 34.31
C ASP A 21 28.00 -3.37 33.96
N ARG A 22 27.67 -3.12 32.69
CA ARG A 22 26.29 -3.05 32.15
C ARG A 22 25.56 -4.41 32.18
N ARG A 23 26.23 -5.50 32.55
CA ARG A 23 25.68 -6.86 32.54
C ARG A 23 25.01 -7.32 33.83
N SER A 24 24.90 -6.48 34.85
CA SER A 24 24.27 -6.84 36.13
C SER A 24 22.93 -6.14 36.43
N PHE A 25 22.32 -5.41 35.48
CA PHE A 25 21.15 -4.57 35.75
C PHE A 25 19.77 -5.21 35.46
N PHE A 26 19.68 -6.47 35.04
CA PHE A 26 18.39 -7.07 34.63
C PHE A 26 17.86 -8.23 35.48
N LYS A 27 18.21 -8.30 36.77
CA LYS A 27 17.54 -9.21 37.71
C LYS A 27 17.15 -8.50 39.00
N ALA A 28 15.88 -8.68 39.37
CA ALA A 28 15.11 -8.04 40.46
C ALA A 28 14.63 -6.60 40.11
N SER A 29 13.34 -6.28 40.07
CA SER A 29 12.35 -6.56 41.10
C SER A 29 10.92 -6.56 40.55
N ALA A 30 10.12 -7.54 41.00
CA ALA A 30 8.67 -7.50 41.00
C ALA A 30 8.19 -7.04 42.38
N VAL A 31 7.41 -5.95 42.46
CA VAL A 31 6.44 -5.70 43.54
C VAL A 31 5.26 -4.92 42.93
N ALA A 32 4.06 -5.40 43.26
CA ALA A 32 2.76 -4.94 42.78
C ALA A 32 2.36 -3.55 43.30
N LEU A 33 1.66 -2.79 42.44
CA LEU A 33 0.76 -1.72 42.85
C LEU A 33 -0.57 -1.90 42.11
N ALA A 34 -1.61 -2.20 42.88
CA ALA A 34 -2.99 -2.28 42.44
C ALA A 34 -3.51 -0.87 42.12
N GLY A 35 -4.00 -0.67 40.90
CA GLY A 35 -4.66 0.55 40.45
C GLY A 35 -5.50 0.22 39.22
N ALA A 36 -6.80 0.51 39.29
CA ALA A 36 -7.87 0.09 38.38
C ALA A 36 -7.48 0.00 36.89
N ALA A 37 -7.45 -1.22 36.35
CA ALA A 37 -7.37 -1.46 34.92
C ALA A 37 -8.79 -1.46 34.32
N VAL A 38 -9.12 -0.38 33.61
CA VAL A 38 -10.17 -0.39 32.59
C VAL A 38 -9.78 -1.49 31.58
N PRO A 39 -10.65 -2.46 31.23
CA PRO A 39 -10.30 -3.41 30.19
C PRO A 39 -10.28 -2.66 28.86
N GLN A 40 -9.08 -2.22 28.45
CA GLN A 40 -8.80 -1.97 27.04
C GLN A 40 -8.92 -3.32 26.35
N VAL A 41 -10.09 -3.59 25.79
CA VAL A 41 -10.29 -4.65 24.80
C VAL A 41 -9.54 -4.19 23.55
N ILE A 42 -8.22 -4.34 23.55
CA ILE A 42 -7.46 -4.42 22.31
C ILE A 42 -7.83 -5.79 21.76
N ALA A 43 -8.81 -5.82 20.87
CA ALA A 43 -8.99 -6.95 19.98
C ALA A 43 -7.70 -7.08 19.19
N ALA A 44 -6.82 -7.98 19.64
CA ALA A 44 -5.72 -8.46 18.85
C ALA A 44 -6.36 -9.06 17.59
N ARG A 45 -6.36 -8.29 16.50
CA ARG A 45 -6.67 -8.82 15.18
C ARG A 45 -5.71 -9.97 14.98
N ALA A 46 -6.24 -11.19 14.90
CA ALA A 46 -5.52 -12.27 14.27
C ALA A 46 -5.24 -11.80 12.84
N ALA A 47 -4.04 -11.29 12.61
CA ALA A 47 -3.46 -11.34 11.29
C ALA A 47 -3.58 -12.82 10.90
N VAL A 48 -4.24 -13.10 9.77
CA VAL A 48 -4.13 -14.41 9.17
C VAL A 48 -2.65 -14.62 8.95
N GLU A 49 -2.01 -15.44 9.80
CA GLU A 49 -0.64 -15.87 9.60
C GLU A 49 -0.63 -16.76 8.36
N SER A 50 -0.60 -16.15 7.18
CA SER A 50 -0.14 -16.83 5.99
C SER A 50 1.35 -17.05 6.20
N GLY A 51 1.75 -18.32 6.40
CA GLY A 51 3.15 -18.68 6.40
C GLY A 51 3.85 -18.12 5.14
N PRO A 52 5.17 -17.88 5.20
CA PRO A 52 5.92 -17.39 4.04
C PRO A 52 5.69 -18.33 2.84
N GLY A 53 5.05 -17.81 1.78
CA GLY A 53 4.90 -18.49 0.50
C GLY A 53 3.50 -18.94 0.08
N GLN A 54 2.43 -18.75 0.87
CA GLN A 54 1.09 -19.13 0.42
C GLN A 54 0.29 -17.96 -0.13
N TRP A 55 0.07 -17.95 -1.45
CA TRP A 55 -0.79 -16.97 -2.12
C TRP A 55 -2.25 -17.13 -1.67
N GLN A 56 -2.90 -16.00 -1.41
CA GLN A 56 -4.32 -15.94 -1.06
C GLN A 56 -5.12 -15.34 -2.20
N LYS A 57 -6.26 -15.96 -2.50
CA LYS A 57 -7.19 -15.47 -3.52
C LYS A 57 -8.09 -14.39 -2.93
N ALA A 58 -8.17 -13.27 -3.62
CA ALA A 58 -9.10 -12.21 -3.34
C ALA A 58 -9.94 -11.91 -4.59
N PHE A 59 -11.12 -11.33 -4.38
CA PHE A 59 -12.01 -10.93 -5.46
C PHE A 59 -11.99 -9.40 -5.62
N MET A 60 -11.75 -8.89 -6.81
CA MET A 60 -11.95 -7.46 -7.09
C MET A 60 -13.46 -7.18 -7.19
N LEU A 61 -14.00 -6.47 -6.20
CA LEU A 61 -15.45 -6.30 -6.07
C LEU A 61 -16.06 -5.50 -7.23
N GLY A 62 -15.31 -4.54 -7.78
CA GLY A 62 -15.77 -3.64 -8.83
C GLY A 62 -17.16 -3.06 -8.49
N ASN A 63 -18.11 -3.26 -9.40
CA ASN A 63 -19.51 -2.83 -9.25
C ASN A 63 -20.48 -4.02 -9.00
N VAL A 64 -19.97 -5.17 -8.53
CA VAL A 64 -20.77 -6.39 -8.33
C VAL A 64 -21.76 -6.22 -7.18
N THR A 65 -21.39 -5.44 -6.15
CA THR A 65 -22.29 -5.19 -5.01
C THR A 65 -23.33 -4.14 -5.37
N LYS A 66 -24.60 -4.52 -5.29
CA LYS A 66 -25.76 -3.61 -5.38
C LYS A 66 -26.50 -3.66 -4.05
N GLY A 67 -26.66 -2.50 -3.40
CA GLY A 67 -27.27 -2.43 -2.07
C GLY A 67 -26.30 -2.86 -0.96
N PRO A 68 -26.78 -3.54 0.09
CA PRO A 68 -25.95 -3.87 1.25
C PRO A 68 -24.71 -4.71 0.92
N VAL A 69 -23.62 -4.49 1.65
CA VAL A 69 -22.29 -5.10 1.42
C VAL A 69 -22.21 -6.54 1.96
N LEU A 70 -22.85 -6.81 3.10
CA LEU A 70 -22.72 -8.08 3.81
C LEU A 70 -23.09 -9.32 2.96
N PRO A 71 -24.21 -9.34 2.19
CA PRO A 71 -24.55 -10.50 1.37
C PRO A 71 -23.45 -10.87 0.36
N THR A 72 -22.84 -9.88 -0.29
CA THR A 72 -21.74 -10.14 -1.23
C THR A 72 -20.51 -10.70 -0.51
N PHE A 73 -20.17 -10.17 0.67
CA PHE A 73 -19.04 -10.68 1.45
C PHE A 73 -19.27 -12.12 1.92
N GLN A 74 -20.50 -12.48 2.31
CA GLN A 74 -20.85 -13.85 2.67
C GLN A 74 -20.69 -14.79 1.47
N LEU A 75 -21.20 -14.39 0.30
CA LEU A 75 -21.05 -15.15 -0.94
C LEU A 75 -19.58 -15.38 -1.29
N LEU A 76 -18.73 -14.35 -1.20
CA LEU A 76 -17.30 -14.47 -1.48
C LEU A 76 -16.59 -15.41 -0.48
N LYS A 77 -16.98 -15.36 0.79
CA LYS A 77 -16.44 -16.27 1.81
C LYS A 77 -16.84 -17.72 1.52
N GLU A 78 -18.10 -17.97 1.18
CA GLU A 78 -18.63 -19.28 0.79
C GLU A 78 -17.96 -19.81 -0.48
N ALA A 79 -17.64 -18.93 -1.43
CA ALA A 79 -16.88 -19.25 -2.64
C ALA A 79 -15.39 -19.51 -2.39
N GLY A 80 -14.92 -19.39 -1.14
CA GLY A 80 -13.55 -19.72 -0.74
C GLY A 80 -12.52 -18.62 -0.99
N PHE A 81 -12.96 -17.37 -1.18
CA PHE A 81 -12.04 -16.23 -1.19
C PHE A 81 -11.56 -15.92 0.24
N ALA A 82 -10.29 -15.53 0.35
CA ALA A 82 -9.68 -15.07 1.60
C ALA A 82 -9.85 -13.55 1.78
N GLY A 83 -10.08 -12.83 0.69
CA GLY A 83 -10.21 -11.39 0.73
C GLY A 83 -10.93 -10.77 -0.45
N VAL A 84 -10.97 -9.44 -0.44
CA VAL A 84 -11.62 -8.60 -1.42
C VAL A 84 -10.78 -7.35 -1.67
N GLU A 85 -10.82 -6.85 -2.90
CA GLU A 85 -10.36 -5.52 -3.26
C GLU A 85 -11.57 -4.61 -3.50
N LEU A 86 -11.52 -3.40 -2.95
CA LEU A 86 -12.58 -2.40 -3.11
C LEU A 86 -12.13 -1.28 -4.07
N ILE A 87 -13.08 -0.47 -4.50
CA ILE A 87 -12.81 0.71 -5.34
C ILE A 87 -12.78 1.97 -4.46
N SER A 88 -11.86 2.89 -4.74
CA SER A 88 -11.78 4.18 -4.07
C SER A 88 -11.68 5.37 -5.06
N PRO A 89 -12.19 6.58 -4.76
CA PRO A 89 -12.97 6.97 -3.59
C PRO A 89 -14.22 6.09 -3.40
N SER A 90 -14.38 5.57 -2.19
CA SER A 90 -15.43 4.58 -1.92
C SER A 90 -16.81 5.23 -1.94
N GLN A 91 -17.77 4.55 -2.56
CA GLN A 91 -19.20 4.90 -2.48
C GLN A 91 -19.95 4.04 -1.46
N LEU A 92 -19.26 3.08 -0.83
CA LEU A 92 -19.82 2.20 0.18
C LEU A 92 -19.73 2.87 1.54
N ASP A 93 -20.70 2.61 2.40
CA ASP A 93 -20.63 3.05 3.78
C ASP A 93 -19.47 2.35 4.51
N LEU A 94 -18.61 3.15 5.16
CA LEU A 94 -17.44 2.65 5.85
C LEU A 94 -17.82 1.65 6.95
N GLN A 95 -18.81 1.96 7.79
CA GLN A 95 -19.18 1.10 8.91
C GLN A 95 -19.79 -0.21 8.43
N GLU A 96 -20.59 -0.15 7.36
CA GLU A 96 -21.14 -1.35 6.74
C GLU A 96 -20.05 -2.27 6.19
N VAL A 97 -19.06 -1.71 5.49
CA VAL A 97 -17.91 -2.48 4.97
C VAL A 97 -17.12 -3.11 6.12
N LEU A 98 -16.84 -2.36 7.19
CA LEU A 98 -16.11 -2.88 8.35
C LEU A 98 -16.88 -3.98 9.06
N ALA A 99 -18.20 -3.82 9.24
CA ALA A 99 -19.06 -4.83 9.84
C ALA A 99 -19.13 -6.10 8.98
N ALA A 100 -19.22 -5.97 7.65
CA ALA A 100 -19.21 -7.10 6.73
C ALA A 100 -17.87 -7.84 6.75
N ARG A 101 -16.76 -7.11 6.75
CA ARG A 101 -15.40 -7.64 6.94
C ARG A 101 -15.31 -8.46 8.22
N ASP A 102 -15.68 -7.87 9.35
CA ASP A 102 -15.51 -8.49 10.67
C ASP A 102 -16.42 -9.71 10.85
N LYS A 103 -17.63 -9.67 10.29
CA LYS A 103 -18.58 -10.79 10.35
C LYS A 103 -18.19 -11.98 9.49
N THR A 104 -17.53 -11.74 8.34
CA THR A 104 -17.17 -12.81 7.38
C THR A 104 -15.72 -13.28 7.52
N GLY A 105 -14.87 -12.46 8.13
CA GLY A 105 -13.43 -12.69 8.22
C GLY A 105 -12.70 -12.53 6.89
N LEU A 106 -13.31 -11.92 5.87
CA LEU A 106 -12.62 -11.56 4.63
C LEU A 106 -11.63 -10.43 4.88
N VAL A 107 -10.42 -10.53 4.34
CA VAL A 107 -9.44 -9.45 4.36
C VAL A 107 -9.74 -8.45 3.25
N ILE A 108 -9.82 -7.16 3.57
CA ILE A 108 -9.78 -6.11 2.54
C ILE A 108 -8.31 -5.78 2.31
N HIS A 109 -7.69 -6.34 1.27
CA HIS A 109 -6.22 -6.28 1.14
C HIS A 109 -5.71 -4.98 0.54
N GLY A 110 -6.57 -4.24 -0.16
CA GLY A 110 -6.22 -3.01 -0.86
C GLY A 110 -7.44 -2.37 -1.52
N VAL A 111 -7.22 -1.24 -2.16
CA VAL A 111 -8.22 -0.55 -2.97
C VAL A 111 -7.66 -0.21 -4.35
N SER A 112 -8.52 -0.20 -5.37
CA SER A 112 -8.19 0.31 -6.69
C SER A 112 -8.74 1.72 -6.90
N GLY A 113 -7.86 2.63 -7.30
CA GLY A 113 -8.27 4.00 -7.58
C GLY A 113 -9.12 4.09 -8.84
N SER A 114 -10.25 4.78 -8.76
CA SER A 114 -11.24 4.84 -9.84
C SER A 114 -11.10 6.03 -10.77
N LYS A 115 -10.31 7.04 -10.39
CA LYS A 115 -10.25 8.34 -11.07
C LYS A 115 -9.12 8.48 -12.08
N HIS A 116 -8.22 7.50 -12.17
CA HIS A 116 -6.98 7.61 -12.95
C HIS A 116 -7.19 7.89 -14.44
N TRP A 117 -8.34 7.50 -15.00
CA TRP A 117 -8.68 7.74 -16.41
C TRP A 117 -9.29 9.13 -16.65
N GLN A 118 -10.07 9.64 -15.71
CA GLN A 118 -10.73 10.95 -15.83
C GLN A 118 -9.83 12.09 -15.32
N GLU A 119 -8.97 11.80 -14.35
CA GLU A 119 -8.09 12.76 -13.69
C GLU A 119 -6.64 12.24 -13.69
N PRO A 120 -6.02 12.02 -14.87
CA PRO A 120 -4.70 11.39 -14.95
C PRO A 120 -3.60 12.30 -14.41
N LEU A 121 -2.63 11.72 -13.69
CA LEU A 121 -1.47 12.46 -13.15
C LEU A 121 -0.51 12.99 -14.24
N SER A 122 -0.71 12.60 -15.49
CA SER A 122 0.06 13.06 -16.64
C SER A 122 -0.56 14.25 -17.38
N ASP A 123 -1.75 14.70 -16.98
CA ASP A 123 -2.46 15.79 -17.65
C ASP A 123 -1.64 17.10 -17.62
N PRO A 124 -1.63 17.90 -18.70
CA PRO A 124 -1.00 19.22 -18.69
C PRO A 124 -1.74 20.25 -17.82
N ASP A 125 -3.03 20.05 -17.53
CA ASP A 125 -3.80 20.95 -16.66
C ASP A 125 -3.53 20.61 -15.18
N PRO A 126 -2.90 21.52 -14.40
CA PRO A 126 -2.62 21.26 -12.99
C PRO A 126 -3.90 21.00 -12.17
N LYS A 127 -5.06 21.53 -12.57
CA LYS A 127 -6.32 21.28 -11.85
C LYS A 127 -6.81 19.84 -12.00
N VAL A 128 -6.54 19.21 -13.15
CA VAL A 128 -6.82 17.78 -13.37
C VAL A 128 -5.92 16.94 -12.47
N VAL A 129 -4.62 17.28 -12.45
CA VAL A 129 -3.64 16.62 -11.57
C VAL A 129 -4.01 16.77 -10.10
N GLU A 130 -4.40 17.96 -9.64
CA GLU A 130 -4.83 18.22 -8.26
C GLU A 130 -6.00 17.32 -7.85
N ARG A 131 -7.02 17.17 -8.72
CA ARG A 131 -8.15 16.27 -8.46
C ARG A 131 -7.74 14.79 -8.43
N GLY A 132 -6.86 14.36 -9.34
CA GLY A 132 -6.31 13.01 -9.36
C GLY A 132 -5.50 12.69 -8.10
N MET A 133 -4.64 13.61 -7.68
CA MET A 133 -3.86 13.50 -6.44
C MET A 133 -4.76 13.41 -5.20
N ALA A 134 -5.79 14.27 -5.11
CA ALA A 134 -6.75 14.22 -4.01
C ALA A 134 -7.52 12.89 -3.96
N ALA A 135 -7.88 12.32 -5.11
CA ALA A 135 -8.55 11.03 -5.18
C ALA A 135 -7.64 9.88 -4.69
N ILE A 136 -6.35 9.90 -5.04
CA ILE A 136 -5.39 8.89 -4.56
C ILE A 136 -5.12 9.06 -3.06
N GLN A 137 -5.03 10.30 -2.57
CA GLN A 137 -4.93 10.59 -1.14
C GLN A 137 -6.12 10.04 -0.37
N GLN A 138 -7.35 10.22 -0.88
CA GLN A 138 -8.54 9.60 -0.31
C GLN A 138 -8.44 8.06 -0.32
N ALA A 139 -7.90 7.48 -1.40
CA ALA A 139 -7.69 6.03 -1.47
C ALA A 139 -6.73 5.49 -0.40
N PHE A 140 -5.70 6.25 0.00
CA PHE A 140 -4.87 5.87 1.14
C PHE A 140 -5.66 5.89 2.45
N LEU A 141 -6.52 6.89 2.65
CA LEU A 141 -7.37 6.98 3.85
C LEU A 141 -8.36 5.82 3.92
N ASP A 142 -9.06 5.54 2.82
CA ASP A 142 -10.01 4.43 2.70
C ASP A 142 -9.31 3.09 2.94
N CYS A 143 -8.19 2.85 2.25
CA CYS A 143 -7.41 1.63 2.39
C CYS A 143 -6.97 1.41 3.84
N LYS A 144 -6.43 2.46 4.48
CA LYS A 144 -6.01 2.41 5.89
C LYS A 144 -7.20 2.12 6.82
N ALA A 145 -8.34 2.76 6.60
CA ALA A 145 -9.55 2.53 7.40
C ALA A 145 -10.04 1.08 7.30
N TYR A 146 -9.96 0.49 6.10
CA TYR A 146 -10.27 -0.93 5.88
C TYR A 146 -9.23 -1.90 6.43
N GLY A 147 -8.02 -1.43 6.72
CA GLY A 147 -6.88 -2.26 7.13
C GLY A 147 -6.13 -2.89 5.95
N GLY A 148 -6.28 -2.35 4.75
CA GLY A 148 -5.58 -2.76 3.54
C GLY A 148 -4.14 -2.27 3.51
N THR A 149 -3.41 -2.72 2.49
CA THR A 149 -1.94 -2.57 2.38
C THR A 149 -1.47 -1.91 1.10
N THR A 150 -2.34 -1.80 0.09
CA THR A 150 -1.99 -1.25 -1.23
C THR A 150 -3.11 -0.37 -1.80
N VAL A 151 -2.72 0.71 -2.48
CA VAL A 151 -3.57 1.45 -3.43
C VAL A 151 -3.06 1.17 -4.84
N LEU A 152 -3.93 0.62 -5.70
CA LEU A 152 -3.63 0.46 -7.12
C LEU A 152 -3.74 1.84 -7.82
N VAL A 153 -2.68 2.21 -8.53
CA VAL A 153 -2.57 3.47 -9.26
C VAL A 153 -2.21 3.21 -10.73
N VAL A 154 -3.05 3.71 -11.65
CA VAL A 154 -2.65 3.87 -13.06
C VAL A 154 -1.92 5.22 -13.17
N PRO A 155 -0.61 5.24 -13.46
CA PRO A 155 0.22 6.41 -13.20
C PRO A 155 0.06 7.54 -14.22
N ALA A 156 -0.38 7.21 -15.44
CA ALA A 156 -0.45 8.16 -16.55
C ALA A 156 -1.50 7.72 -17.58
N VAL A 157 -1.76 8.59 -18.56
CA VAL A 157 -2.47 8.26 -19.80
C VAL A 157 -1.75 8.94 -20.96
N VAL A 158 -1.33 8.16 -21.96
CA VAL A 158 -0.74 8.68 -23.21
C VAL A 158 -1.83 8.84 -24.25
N ASN A 159 -1.94 10.03 -24.84
CA ASN A 159 -2.97 10.36 -25.81
C ASN A 159 -2.49 11.45 -26.79
N LYS A 160 -3.39 11.98 -27.65
CA LYS A 160 -3.02 13.00 -28.65
C LYS A 160 -2.47 14.30 -28.04
N LYS A 161 -2.81 14.60 -26.78
CA LYS A 161 -2.38 15.80 -26.05
C LYS A 161 -1.18 15.56 -25.15
N VAL A 162 -0.98 14.32 -24.68
CA VAL A 162 0.07 13.94 -23.74
C VAL A 162 0.97 12.91 -24.40
N SER A 163 2.19 13.33 -24.74
CA SER A 163 3.21 12.44 -25.30
C SER A 163 3.66 11.41 -24.27
N TYR A 164 4.28 10.32 -24.74
CA TYR A 164 4.90 9.33 -23.86
C TYR A 164 5.92 9.96 -22.90
N ARG A 165 6.75 10.86 -23.43
CA ARG A 165 7.79 11.58 -22.67
C ARG A 165 7.18 12.42 -21.56
N ASP A 166 6.13 13.17 -21.86
CA ASP A 166 5.45 14.01 -20.87
C ASP A 166 4.73 13.16 -19.83
N ALA A 167 4.08 12.08 -20.25
CA ALA A 167 3.46 11.12 -19.35
C ALA A 167 4.47 10.52 -18.37
N TYR A 168 5.64 10.11 -18.86
CA TYR A 168 6.72 9.58 -18.04
C TYR A 168 7.18 10.61 -17.01
N ALA A 169 7.54 11.81 -17.44
CA ALA A 169 8.08 12.84 -16.57
C ALA A 169 7.07 13.32 -15.52
N ARG A 170 5.83 13.64 -15.93
CA ARG A 170 4.81 14.19 -15.02
C ARG A 170 4.30 13.16 -14.03
N SER A 171 4.08 11.91 -14.46
CA SER A 171 3.67 10.85 -13.54
C SER A 171 4.76 10.56 -12.51
N GLN A 172 6.03 10.49 -12.93
CA GLN A 172 7.17 10.36 -12.04
C GLN A 172 7.22 11.49 -10.99
N GLU A 173 7.00 12.74 -11.41
CA GLU A 173 6.96 13.89 -10.50
C GLU A 173 5.81 13.79 -9.49
N ASN A 174 4.61 13.47 -9.95
CA ASN A 174 3.40 13.46 -9.12
C ASN A 174 3.33 12.24 -8.19
N ILE A 175 3.77 11.06 -8.63
CA ILE A 175 3.88 9.88 -7.76
C ILE A 175 4.89 10.13 -6.64
N ARG A 176 6.03 10.81 -6.89
CA ARG A 176 6.98 11.19 -5.82
C ARG A 176 6.34 12.04 -4.73
N LYS A 177 5.41 12.92 -5.09
CA LYS A 177 4.64 13.74 -4.12
C LYS A 177 3.69 12.90 -3.26
N LEU A 178 3.27 11.71 -3.73
CA LEU A 178 2.41 10.79 -2.99
C LEU A 178 3.20 9.87 -2.04
N ILE A 179 4.49 9.64 -2.27
CA ILE A 179 5.31 8.74 -1.45
C ILE A 179 5.24 9.08 0.06
N PRO A 180 5.40 10.33 0.50
CA PRO A 180 5.29 10.66 1.93
C PRO A 180 3.92 10.32 2.54
N PHE A 181 2.84 10.49 1.78
CA PHE A 181 1.49 10.13 2.22
C PHE A 181 1.31 8.61 2.33
N ALA A 182 1.85 7.87 1.35
CA ALA A 182 1.86 6.41 1.36
C ALA A 182 2.63 5.87 2.59
N GLU A 183 3.81 6.43 2.87
CA GLU A 183 4.61 6.08 4.06
C GLU A 183 3.88 6.40 5.37
N GLN A 184 3.29 7.59 5.49
CA GLN A 184 2.54 8.00 6.69
C GLN A 184 1.28 7.14 6.91
N SER A 185 0.62 6.71 5.84
CA SER A 185 -0.54 5.84 5.93
C SER A 185 -0.18 4.39 6.25
N GLY A 186 1.05 3.96 5.95
CA GLY A 186 1.48 2.57 6.02
C GLY A 186 0.97 1.72 4.85
N VAL A 187 0.52 2.37 3.76
CA VAL A 187 -0.08 1.75 2.59
C VAL A 187 0.81 2.01 1.38
N LYS A 188 1.10 0.98 0.58
CA LYS A 188 1.98 1.08 -0.58
C LYS A 188 1.26 1.59 -1.83
N ILE A 189 2.01 2.24 -2.71
CA ILE A 189 1.60 2.57 -4.08
C ILE A 189 1.89 1.35 -4.96
N ALA A 190 0.86 0.79 -5.58
CA ALA A 190 0.99 -0.34 -6.49
C ALA A 190 0.64 0.14 -7.91
N ILE A 191 1.64 0.33 -8.74
CA ILE A 191 1.51 0.80 -10.13
C ILE A 191 0.98 -0.35 -10.99
N GLU A 192 -0.05 -0.10 -11.80
CA GLU A 192 -0.60 -1.09 -12.74
C GLU A 192 -0.33 -0.67 -14.19
N GLU A 193 0.11 -1.63 -15.01
CA GLU A 193 0.10 -1.53 -16.48
C GLU A 193 -1.29 -1.75 -17.05
N VAL A 194 -1.72 -0.86 -17.95
CA VAL A 194 -3.04 -0.91 -18.58
C VAL A 194 -2.96 -0.47 -20.04
N TRP A 195 -4.08 -0.56 -20.78
CA TRP A 195 -4.12 -0.28 -22.22
C TRP A 195 -4.16 1.22 -22.59
N ASN A 196 -3.29 2.02 -21.99
CA ASN A 196 -3.19 3.49 -22.16
C ASN A 196 -1.94 3.95 -22.93
N LYS A 197 -1.21 3.02 -23.56
CA LYS A 197 0.06 3.27 -24.29
C LYS A 197 1.22 3.74 -23.41
N PHE A 198 1.25 3.36 -22.13
CA PHE A 198 2.30 3.72 -21.17
C PHE A 198 2.88 2.46 -20.50
N LEU A 199 4.21 2.43 -20.29
CA LEU A 199 4.97 1.29 -19.73
C LEU A 199 4.67 -0.03 -20.45
N LEU A 200 5.10 -0.13 -21.71
CA LEU A 200 4.62 -1.17 -22.64
C LEU A 200 5.38 -2.50 -22.57
N ASN A 201 6.45 -2.57 -21.79
CA ASN A 201 7.32 -3.74 -21.70
C ASN A 201 7.89 -3.88 -20.27
N PRO A 202 8.31 -5.08 -19.87
CA PRO A 202 8.65 -5.35 -18.48
C PRO A 202 9.90 -4.62 -18.01
N VAL A 203 10.91 -4.46 -18.87
CA VAL A 203 12.16 -3.76 -18.55
C VAL A 203 11.89 -2.28 -18.25
N GLU A 204 11.04 -1.66 -19.06
CA GLU A 204 10.61 -0.28 -18.86
C GLU A 204 9.80 -0.10 -17.57
N PHE A 205 8.87 -1.02 -17.30
CA PHE A 205 8.05 -0.98 -16.10
C PHE A 205 8.89 -1.14 -14.82
N ALA A 206 9.81 -2.12 -14.82
CA ALA A 206 10.73 -2.33 -13.70
C ALA A 206 11.60 -1.10 -13.45
N ARG A 207 12.17 -0.51 -14.50
CA ARG A 207 12.94 0.74 -14.38
C ARG A 207 12.10 1.89 -13.81
N TYR A 208 10.87 2.06 -14.29
CA TYR A 208 9.97 3.11 -13.79
C TYR A 208 9.76 3.02 -12.28
N ILE A 209 9.55 1.81 -11.75
CA ILE A 209 9.44 1.56 -10.31
C ILE A 209 10.76 1.89 -9.59
N ASP A 210 11.89 1.40 -10.11
CA ASP A 210 13.19 1.57 -9.46
C ASP A 210 13.62 3.03 -9.32
N GLU A 211 13.26 3.87 -10.30
CA GLU A 211 13.58 5.29 -10.33
C GLU A 211 12.90 6.12 -9.21
N PHE A 212 11.91 5.56 -8.51
CA PHE A 212 11.38 6.19 -7.29
C PHE A 212 12.32 6.05 -6.10
N GLY A 213 13.18 5.03 -6.09
CA GLY A 213 14.12 4.79 -4.99
C GLY A 213 13.45 4.54 -3.63
N SER A 214 12.17 4.12 -3.62
CA SER A 214 11.37 3.94 -2.40
C SER A 214 10.74 2.54 -2.37
N PRO A 215 10.83 1.79 -1.24
CA PRO A 215 10.18 0.48 -1.08
C PRO A 215 8.65 0.57 -0.96
N THR A 216 8.12 1.79 -0.93
CA THR A 216 6.69 2.12 -0.86
C THR A 216 6.02 2.03 -2.23
N VAL A 217 6.79 2.07 -3.32
CA VAL A 217 6.28 1.91 -4.70
C VAL A 217 6.64 0.52 -5.22
N GLY A 218 5.66 -0.16 -5.81
CA GLY A 218 5.86 -1.45 -6.46
C GLY A 218 4.81 -1.70 -7.54
N ALA A 219 4.78 -2.92 -8.08
CA ALA A 219 3.87 -3.32 -9.14
C ALA A 219 2.59 -3.96 -8.58
N TYR A 220 1.46 -3.52 -9.12
CA TYR A 220 0.24 -4.31 -9.19
C TYR A 220 0.20 -4.95 -10.58
N PHE A 221 0.71 -6.18 -10.68
CA PHE A 221 0.87 -6.83 -11.97
C PHE A 221 -0.44 -7.49 -12.43
N ASP A 222 -1.02 -7.04 -13.53
CA ASP A 222 -2.18 -7.67 -14.17
C ASP A 222 -1.69 -8.56 -15.33
N VAL A 223 -1.79 -9.87 -15.08
CA VAL A 223 -1.36 -10.92 -16.02
C VAL A 223 -2.08 -10.80 -17.36
N GLY A 224 -3.36 -10.44 -17.37
CA GLY A 224 -4.17 -10.36 -18.59
C GLY A 224 -3.86 -9.10 -19.41
N ASN A 225 -3.53 -7.98 -18.76
CA ASN A 225 -3.22 -6.74 -19.48
C ASN A 225 -2.02 -6.90 -20.41
N VAL A 226 -1.00 -7.64 -19.97
CA VAL A 226 0.27 -7.74 -20.69
C VAL A 226 0.24 -8.69 -21.88
N VAL A 227 -0.76 -9.57 -21.99
CA VAL A 227 -0.97 -10.44 -23.17
C VAL A 227 -1.14 -9.61 -24.45
N GLU A 228 -1.66 -8.38 -24.36
CA GLU A 228 -1.71 -7.42 -25.48
C GLU A 228 -0.31 -7.13 -26.07
N TYR A 229 0.73 -7.16 -25.22
CA TYR A 229 2.08 -6.65 -25.53
C TYR A 229 3.16 -7.74 -25.56
N GLY A 230 2.99 -8.84 -24.83
CA GLY A 230 3.99 -9.89 -24.71
C GLY A 230 3.58 -11.00 -23.74
N TYR A 231 4.57 -11.71 -23.22
CA TYR A 231 4.38 -12.92 -22.42
C TYR A 231 4.41 -12.62 -20.91
N PRO A 232 3.36 -12.97 -20.13
CA PRO A 232 3.31 -12.65 -18.71
C PRO A 232 4.47 -13.21 -17.87
N GLU A 233 5.03 -14.36 -18.23
CA GLU A 233 6.16 -14.98 -17.55
C GLU A 233 7.42 -14.09 -17.56
N GLU A 234 7.69 -13.40 -18.67
CA GLU A 234 8.82 -12.47 -18.81
C GLU A 234 8.63 -11.26 -17.88
N TRP A 235 7.38 -10.79 -17.72
CA TRP A 235 7.05 -9.73 -16.76
C TRP A 235 7.24 -10.19 -15.33
N ILE A 236 6.83 -11.40 -14.98
CA ILE A 236 7.03 -11.97 -13.64
C ILE A 236 8.52 -12.03 -13.31
N HIS A 237 9.35 -12.52 -14.24
CA HIS A 237 10.79 -12.63 -14.07
C HIS A 237 11.46 -11.26 -13.85
N GLU A 238 11.14 -10.28 -14.69
CA GLU A 238 11.75 -8.95 -14.64
C GLU A 238 11.29 -8.13 -13.42
N LEU A 239 9.97 -8.13 -13.13
CA LEU A 239 9.43 -7.39 -11.99
C LEU A 239 9.91 -8.01 -10.67
N GLY A 240 9.88 -9.33 -10.54
CA GLY A 240 10.38 -10.07 -9.38
C GLY A 240 9.88 -9.50 -8.05
N LYS A 241 10.80 -9.08 -7.18
CA LYS A 241 10.50 -8.52 -5.85
C LYS A 241 9.68 -7.22 -5.87
N ARG A 242 9.50 -6.58 -7.03
CA ARG A 242 8.70 -5.36 -7.18
C ARG A 242 7.20 -5.68 -7.15
N ILE A 243 6.80 -6.91 -7.44
CA ILE A 243 5.40 -7.34 -7.42
C ILE A 243 4.88 -7.30 -5.99
N LEU A 244 3.88 -6.45 -5.74
CA LEU A 244 3.18 -6.35 -4.46
C LEU A 244 1.88 -7.17 -4.47
N LYS A 245 1.19 -7.17 -5.61
CA LYS A 245 -0.10 -7.83 -5.85
C LYS A 245 -0.18 -8.27 -7.31
N ILE A 246 -1.06 -9.24 -7.58
CA ILE A 246 -1.31 -9.76 -8.91
C ILE A 246 -2.82 -9.72 -9.18
N HIS A 247 -3.22 -9.14 -10.31
CA HIS A 247 -4.54 -9.35 -10.88
C HIS A 247 -4.47 -10.47 -11.91
N ILE A 248 -5.48 -11.32 -11.87
CA ILE A 248 -5.67 -12.41 -12.83
C ILE A 248 -7.04 -12.22 -13.43
N LYS A 249 -7.07 -11.99 -14.74
CA LYS A 249 -8.28 -11.92 -15.55
C LYS A 249 -8.00 -12.54 -16.90
N GLU A 250 -9.07 -12.91 -17.58
CA GLU A 250 -8.96 -13.42 -18.93
C GLU A 250 -8.86 -12.26 -19.94
N TYR A 251 -8.00 -12.44 -20.95
CA TYR A 251 -7.79 -11.48 -22.03
C TYR A 251 -7.96 -12.17 -23.39
N ALA A 252 -8.57 -11.47 -24.35
CA ALA A 252 -8.42 -11.82 -25.77
C ALA A 252 -8.63 -10.58 -26.64
N LYS A 253 -7.95 -10.48 -27.78
CA LYS A 253 -7.88 -9.26 -28.61
C LYS A 253 -9.21 -8.64 -29.02
N PRO A 254 -10.34 -9.36 -29.20
CA PRO A 254 -11.58 -8.71 -29.62
C PRO A 254 -12.15 -7.76 -28.58
N LYS A 255 -12.00 -8.05 -27.28
CA LYS A 255 -12.63 -7.26 -26.19
C LYS A 255 -11.67 -6.88 -25.06
N ARG A 256 -10.51 -7.52 -24.97
CA ARG A 256 -9.49 -7.40 -23.89
C ARG A 256 -9.94 -7.85 -22.50
N PHE A 257 -11.23 -7.80 -22.21
CA PHE A 257 -11.85 -8.25 -20.97
C PHE A 257 -13.23 -8.86 -21.27
N ASP A 258 -13.98 -9.24 -20.23
CA ASP A 258 -15.29 -9.92 -20.30
C ASP A 258 -15.25 -11.34 -20.91
N TYR A 259 -14.14 -12.03 -20.73
CA TYR A 259 -14.02 -13.45 -21.01
C TYR A 259 -14.07 -14.26 -19.71
N LYS A 260 -14.62 -15.47 -19.76
CA LYS A 260 -14.50 -16.39 -18.63
C LYS A 260 -13.08 -16.92 -18.58
N LEU A 261 -12.56 -17.14 -17.37
CA LEU A 261 -11.24 -17.77 -17.19
C LEU A 261 -11.19 -19.11 -17.95
N GLY A 262 -10.16 -19.27 -18.79
CA GLY A 262 -9.92 -20.41 -19.67
C GLY A 262 -10.47 -20.23 -21.10
N GLU A 263 -11.13 -19.12 -21.43
CA GLU A 263 -11.71 -18.86 -22.75
C GLU A 263 -10.94 -17.79 -23.57
N GLY A 264 -9.82 -17.27 -23.04
CA GLY A 264 -9.00 -16.25 -23.68
C GLY A 264 -7.67 -16.76 -24.27
N GLU A 265 -6.74 -15.82 -24.47
CA GLU A 265 -5.40 -15.98 -25.04
C GLU A 265 -4.33 -16.22 -23.96
#